data_AF-A0A1B6ETQ1-F1
#
_entry.id   AF-A0A1B6ETQ1-F1
#
_cell.length_a   1.000
_cell.length_b   1.000
_cell.length_c   1.000
_cell.angle_alpha   90.00
_cell.angle_beta   90.00
_cell.angle_gamma   90.00
#
_symmetry.space_group_name_H-M   'P 1'
#
loop_
_entity.id
_entity.type
_entity.pdbx_description
1 polymer ?
#
loop_
_entity_poly.entity_id
_entity_poly.type
_entity_poly.pdbx_seq_one_letter_code
_entity_poly.pdbx_strand_id
1 'polypeptide(L)'
;MDLCAEHDFVIGGTLFPHPDCHKVTWVSPDHITQNQIDHIAVSRKFRSSLLDVRNKRGADIGSDHHLVLATFRIKVAVQKEMHERGGRKLDIEKLRNQATKENFVIEIRNRYQALADSDALNAGVE
;
A
#
# COMPACT_ATOMS: atom_id res chain seq x y z
N MET A 1 0.66 -29.14 1.47
CA MET A 1 0.52 -29.42 0.02
C MET A 1 -0.95 -29.38 -0.39
N ASP A 2 -1.83 -30.04 0.37
CA ASP A 2 -3.25 -30.20 0.03
C ASP A 2 -3.99 -28.87 -0.18
N LEU A 3 -3.76 -27.87 0.69
CA LEU A 3 -4.31 -26.52 0.54
C LEU A 3 -3.99 -25.90 -0.84
N CYS A 4 -2.77 -26.09 -1.35
CA CYS A 4 -2.39 -25.53 -2.64
C CYS A 4 -3.07 -26.26 -3.81
N ALA A 5 -3.22 -27.58 -3.70
CA ALA A 5 -3.94 -28.36 -4.71
C ALA A 5 -5.43 -28.02 -4.73
N GLU A 6 -6.04 -27.84 -3.55
CA GLU A 6 -7.47 -27.53 -3.40
C GLU A 6 -7.84 -26.14 -3.93
N HIS A 7 -6.98 -25.14 -3.71
CA HIS A 7 -7.25 -23.74 -4.09
C HIS A 7 -6.52 -23.27 -5.36
N ASP A 8 -6.03 -24.22 -6.16
CA ASP A 8 -5.32 -23.95 -7.43
C ASP A 8 -4.13 -22.99 -7.28
N PHE A 9 -3.33 -23.20 -6.23
CA PHE A 9 -2.03 -22.56 -6.04
C PHE A 9 -0.91 -23.46 -6.55
N VAL A 10 0.19 -22.84 -6.98
CA VAL A 10 1.44 -23.51 -7.30
C VAL A 10 2.53 -23.05 -6.32
N ILE A 11 3.35 -23.98 -5.85
CA ILE A 11 4.48 -23.70 -4.96
C ILE A 11 5.64 -23.17 -5.81
N GLY A 12 5.99 -21.90 -5.65
CA GLY A 12 6.99 -21.27 -6.50
C GLY A 12 8.37 -21.93 -6.45
N GLY A 13 8.77 -22.42 -5.27
CA GLY A 13 10.05 -23.12 -5.08
C GLY A 13 10.21 -24.44 -5.85
N THR A 14 9.13 -25.01 -6.39
CA THR A 14 9.18 -26.22 -7.23
C THR A 14 9.15 -25.92 -8.73
N LEU A 15 8.95 -24.66 -9.13
CA LEU A 15 8.80 -24.27 -10.54
C LEU A 15 10.14 -24.00 -11.24
N PHE A 16 11.18 -23.65 -10.49
CA PHE A 16 12.46 -23.23 -11.04
C PHE A 16 13.56 -24.22 -10.64
N PRO A 17 14.37 -24.71 -11.60
CA PRO A 17 15.49 -25.57 -11.29
C PRO A 17 16.59 -24.76 -10.61
N HIS A 18 16.81 -25.02 -9.33
CA HIS A 18 17.84 -24.38 -8.51
C HIS A 18 18.69 -25.42 -7.78
N PRO A 19 19.96 -25.10 -7.47
CA PRO A 19 20.74 -25.89 -6.51
C PRO A 19 20.10 -25.81 -5.12
N ASP A 20 20.35 -26.83 -4.29
CA ASP A 20 19.72 -26.91 -2.95
C ASP A 20 20.11 -25.75 -2.05
N CYS A 21 21.30 -25.19 -2.25
CA CYS A 21 21.72 -23.97 -1.56
C CYS A 21 20.80 -22.77 -1.83
N HIS A 22 19.95 -22.79 -2.87
CA HIS A 22 18.93 -21.78 -3.14
C HIS A 22 17.52 -22.18 -2.70
N LYS A 23 17.33 -23.40 -2.19
CA LYS A 23 16.05 -23.95 -1.74
C LYS A 23 15.92 -24.08 -0.23
N VAL A 24 17.04 -24.25 0.49
CA VAL A 24 17.08 -24.36 1.95
C VAL A 24 16.57 -23.08 2.60
N THR A 25 15.55 -23.18 3.44
CA THR A 25 14.96 -22.01 4.12
C THR A 25 15.22 -22.01 5.61
N TRP A 26 15.71 -23.12 6.16
CA TRP A 26 16.03 -23.26 7.56
C TRP A 26 17.28 -24.11 7.75
N VAL A 27 18.12 -23.72 8.71
CA VAL A 27 19.34 -24.43 9.10
C VAL A 27 19.33 -24.59 10.61
N SER A 28 19.58 -25.79 11.11
CA SER A 28 19.66 -26.03 12.55
C SER A 28 20.78 -25.20 13.22
N PRO A 29 20.68 -24.91 14.53
CA PRO A 29 21.71 -24.16 15.25
C PRO A 29 23.11 -24.82 15.22
N ASP A 30 23.19 -26.14 15.05
CA ASP A 30 24.44 -26.88 14.89
C ASP A 30 24.99 -26.85 13.45
N HIS A 31 24.28 -26.21 12.52
CA HIS A 31 24.58 -26.11 11.09
C HIS A 31 24.64 -27.43 10.31
N ILE A 32 24.15 -28.53 10.89
CA ILE A 32 24.18 -29.86 10.26
C ILE A 32 22.93 -30.09 9.41
N THR A 33 21.76 -29.74 9.94
CA THR A 33 20.47 -30.03 9.31
C THR A 33 20.00 -28.83 8.49
N GLN A 34 19.56 -29.10 7.27
CA GLN A 34 19.05 -28.09 6.35
C GLN A 34 17.70 -28.55 5.83
N ASN A 35 16.69 -27.68 5.92
CA ASN A 35 15.33 -28.00 5.51
C ASN A 35 14.74 -26.88 4.64
N GLN A 36 13.71 -27.24 3.86
CA GLN A 36 12.84 -26.31 3.16
C GLN A 36 11.46 -26.37 3.82
N ILE A 37 11.18 -25.40 4.69
CA ILE A 37 9.92 -25.33 5.47
C ILE A 37 9.12 -24.06 5.16
N ASP A 38 9.74 -23.09 4.50
CA ASP A 38 9.11 -21.83 4.09
C ASP A 38 8.86 -21.87 2.58
N HIS A 39 7.64 -21.55 2.17
CA HIS A 39 7.25 -21.61 0.77
C HIS A 39 6.44 -20.40 0.35
N ILE A 40 6.69 -19.93 -0.87
CA ILE A 40 5.85 -18.94 -1.54
C ILE A 40 4.92 -19.69 -2.48
N ALA A 41 3.61 -19.61 -2.23
CA ALA A 41 2.57 -20.10 -3.12
C ALA A 41 1.97 -18.94 -3.91
N VAL A 42 1.69 -19.15 -5.19
CA VAL A 42 1.03 -18.17 -6.07
C VAL A 42 -0.14 -18.84 -6.79
N SER A 43 -1.24 -18.11 -7.00
CA SER A 43 -2.37 -18.66 -7.74
C SER A 43 -1.89 -19.09 -9.13
N ARG A 44 -2.35 -20.24 -9.60
CA ARG A 44 -1.97 -20.78 -10.92
C ARG A 44 -2.20 -19.76 -12.04
N LYS A 45 -3.22 -18.92 -11.92
CA LYS A 45 -3.49 -17.79 -12.83
C LYS A 45 -2.30 -16.85 -13.02
N PHE A 46 -1.52 -16.61 -11.96
CA PHE A 46 -0.34 -15.73 -11.97
C PHE A 46 0.98 -16.50 -12.09
N ARG A 47 0.94 -17.81 -12.34
CA ARG A 47 2.15 -18.65 -12.49
C ARG A 47 3.16 -18.06 -13.48
N SER A 48 2.69 -17.56 -14.63
CA SER A 48 3.55 -16.96 -15.66
C SER A 48 4.11 -15.58 -15.28
N SER A 49 3.56 -14.95 -14.24
CA SER A 49 4.04 -13.69 -13.69
C SER A 49 5.17 -13.90 -12.67
N LEU A 50 5.26 -15.08 -12.07
CA LEU A 50 6.36 -15.44 -11.19
C LEU A 50 7.59 -15.77 -12.05
N LEU A 51 8.68 -15.04 -11.83
CA LEU A 51 9.92 -15.15 -12.61
C LEU A 51 10.98 -16.00 -11.91
N ASP A 52 11.00 -15.98 -10.58
CA ASP A 52 11.96 -16.75 -9.78
C ASP A 52 11.47 -16.88 -8.33
N VAL A 53 11.86 -17.98 -7.66
CA VAL A 53 11.77 -18.15 -6.20
C VAL A 53 13.03 -18.83 -5.69
N ARG A 54 13.72 -18.15 -4.77
CA ARG A 54 14.97 -18.64 -4.18
C ARG A 54 15.20 -18.03 -2.82
N ASN A 55 16.01 -18.68 -2.00
CA ASN A 55 16.52 -18.05 -0.79
C ASN A 55 17.57 -16.97 -1.10
N LYS A 56 17.86 -16.14 -0.10
CA LYS A 56 18.94 -15.14 -0.10
C LYS A 56 19.93 -15.46 1.02
N ARG A 57 20.78 -16.47 0.80
CA ARG A 57 21.81 -16.93 1.77
C ARG A 57 22.77 -15.85 2.29
N GLY A 58 23.01 -14.79 1.51
CA GLY A 58 23.93 -13.71 1.91
C GLY A 58 23.29 -12.61 2.77
N ALA A 59 21.99 -12.70 3.06
CA ALA A 59 21.33 -11.76 3.97
C ALA A 59 21.39 -12.30 5.39
N ASP A 60 22.08 -11.59 6.27
CA ASP A 60 22.03 -11.85 7.71
C ASP A 60 20.75 -11.24 8.28
N ILE A 61 19.91 -12.09 8.87
CA ILE A 61 18.65 -11.70 9.52
C ILE A 61 18.61 -12.09 10.99
N GLY A 62 19.71 -12.59 11.57
CA GLY A 62 19.75 -13.02 12.97
C GLY A 62 18.79 -14.17 13.31
N SER A 63 18.49 -15.05 12.34
CA SER A 63 17.62 -16.22 12.51
C SER A 63 18.27 -17.44 11.86
N ASP A 64 17.88 -18.62 12.35
CA ASP A 64 18.08 -19.93 11.75
C ASP A 64 17.36 -20.10 10.39
N HIS A 65 16.50 -19.16 10.01
CA HIS A 65 15.87 -19.10 8.70
C HIS A 65 16.66 -18.27 7.68
N HIS A 66 16.59 -18.67 6.41
CA HIS A 66 17.01 -17.84 5.29
C HIS A 66 15.81 -17.11 4.69
N LEU A 67 16.00 -15.84 4.31
CA LEU A 67 15.00 -15.09 3.55
C LEU A 67 14.67 -15.79 2.23
N VAL A 68 13.38 -16.03 1.96
CA VAL A 68 12.88 -16.50 0.68
C VAL A 68 12.39 -15.31 -0.14
N LEU A 69 12.94 -15.13 -1.34
CA LEU A 69 12.53 -14.08 -2.28
C LEU A 69 11.79 -14.69 -3.45
N ALA A 70 10.74 -14.00 -3.88
CA ALA A 70 10.08 -14.22 -5.16
C ALA A 70 10.21 -12.98 -6.03
N THR A 71 10.56 -13.19 -7.30
CA THR A 71 10.57 -12.11 -8.30
C THR A 71 9.31 -12.23 -9.15
N PHE A 72 8.56 -11.14 -9.28
CA PHE A 72 7.33 -11.10 -10.07
C PHE A 72 7.39 -10.03 -11.15
N ARG A 73 6.72 -10.30 -12.27
CA ARG A 73 6.42 -9.32 -13.31
C ARG A 73 4.91 -9.24 -13.48
N ILE A 74 4.35 -8.16 -12.95
CA ILE A 74 2.91 -7.87 -13.01
C ILE A 74 2.67 -6.51 -13.67
N LYS A 75 1.61 -6.41 -14.47
CA LYS A 75 1.13 -5.13 -14.99
C LYS A 75 0.04 -4.63 -14.05
N VAL A 76 0.37 -3.62 -13.25
CA VAL A 76 -0.61 -2.98 -12.36
C VAL A 76 -1.35 -1.92 -13.16
N ALA A 77 -2.69 -2.00 -13.18
CA ALA A 77 -3.49 -0.88 -13.64
C ALA A 77 -3.48 0.18 -12.53
N VAL A 78 -2.94 1.36 -12.82
CA VAL A 78 -3.06 2.50 -11.91
C VAL A 78 -4.55 2.83 -11.83
N GLN A 79 -5.16 2.65 -10.66
CA GLN A 79 -6.44 3.28 -10.39
C GLN A 79 -6.19 4.79 -10.46
N LYS A 80 -6.63 5.41 -11.55
CA LYS A 80 -6.78 6.86 -11.55
C LYS A 80 -7.82 7.13 -10.48
N GLU A 81 -7.41 7.77 -9.38
CA GLU A 81 -8.37 8.44 -8.54
C GLU A 81 -9.24 9.26 -9.49
N MET A 82 -10.54 8.95 -9.51
CA MET A 82 -11.52 9.93 -9.95
C MET A 82 -11.49 11.03 -8.89
N HIS A 83 -10.40 11.78 -8.83
CA HIS A 83 -10.48 13.17 -8.45
C HIS A 83 -11.55 13.72 -9.36
N GLU A 84 -12.72 14.02 -8.78
CA GLU A 84 -13.79 14.74 -9.45
C GLU A 84 -13.11 15.86 -10.23
N ARG A 85 -13.06 15.71 -11.55
CA ARG A 85 -12.39 16.68 -12.41
C ARG A 85 -13.20 17.96 -12.28
N GLY A 86 -12.65 18.88 -11.50
CA GLY A 86 -13.24 20.17 -11.21
C GLY A 86 -13.85 20.18 -9.82
N GLY A 87 -13.10 20.68 -8.84
CA GLY A 87 -13.72 21.27 -7.66
C GLY A 87 -14.84 22.20 -8.12
N ARG A 88 -16.00 22.14 -7.45
CA ARG A 88 -17.21 22.89 -7.82
C ARG A 88 -16.82 24.30 -8.28
N LYS A 89 -17.01 24.59 -9.57
CA LYS A 89 -16.85 25.97 -10.06
C LYS A 89 -17.91 26.81 -9.39
N LEU A 90 -17.49 27.67 -8.48
CA LEU A 90 -18.35 28.67 -7.89
C LEU A 90 -18.79 29.63 -9.01
N ASP A 91 -20.08 29.93 -9.06
CA ASP A 91 -20.65 30.89 -10.00
C ASP A 91 -20.41 32.31 -9.47
N ILE A 92 -19.19 32.81 -9.69
CA ILE A 92 -18.74 34.11 -9.22
C ILE A 92 -19.50 35.25 -9.92
N GLU A 93 -20.10 35.01 -11.10
CA GLU A 93 -20.86 36.04 -11.81
C GLU A 93 -22.07 36.53 -11.00
N LYS A 94 -22.67 35.66 -10.17
CA LYS A 94 -23.76 36.05 -9.27
C LYS A 94 -23.38 37.16 -8.29
N LEU A 95 -22.09 37.32 -7.96
CA LEU A 95 -21.60 38.39 -7.09
C LEU A 95 -21.52 39.76 -7.78
N ARG A 96 -21.80 39.86 -9.09
CA ARG A 96 -21.99 41.16 -9.77
C ARG A 96 -23.29 41.85 -9.33
N ASN A 97 -24.29 41.08 -8.90
CA ASN A 97 -25.49 41.64 -8.31
C ASN A 97 -25.18 42.13 -6.89
N GLN A 98 -25.45 43.40 -6.62
CA GLN A 98 -25.10 44.05 -5.36
C GLN A 98 -25.82 43.40 -4.15
N ALA A 99 -27.10 43.05 -4.30
CA ALA A 99 -27.86 42.40 -3.22
C ALA A 99 -27.31 40.99 -2.91
N THR A 100 -26.95 40.21 -3.95
CA THR A 100 -26.33 38.89 -3.76
C THR A 100 -24.97 39.01 -3.07
N LYS A 101 -24.17 40.01 -3.43
CA LYS A 101 -22.88 40.27 -2.82
C LYS A 101 -23.01 40.64 -1.34
N GLU A 102 -23.95 41.51 -1.00
CA GLU A 102 -24.20 41.93 0.38
C GLU A 102 -24.67 40.77 1.25
N ASN A 103 -25.63 39.98 0.76
CA ASN A 103 -26.12 38.78 1.46
C ASN A 103 -25.00 37.76 1.69
N PHE A 104 -24.14 37.54 0.68
CA PHE A 104 -23.00 36.65 0.80
C PHE A 104 -21.99 37.13 1.86
N VAL A 105 -21.68 38.43 1.90
CA VAL A 105 -20.77 39.00 2.91
C VAL A 105 -21.35 38.87 4.31
N ILE A 106 -22.65 39.11 4.49
CA ILE A 106 -23.34 38.95 5.77
C ILE A 106 -23.30 37.49 6.22
N GLU A 107 -23.62 36.56 5.33
CA GLU A 107 -23.62 35.13 5.62
C GLU A 107 -22.22 34.64 6.06
N ILE A 108 -21.17 35.07 5.36
CA ILE A 108 -19.80 34.74 5.71
C ILE A 108 -19.42 35.35 7.07
N ARG A 109 -19.73 36.63 7.32
CA ARG A 109 -19.46 37.25 8.63
C ARG A 109 -20.16 36.50 9.76
N ASN A 110 -21.44 36.21 9.61
CA ASN A 110 -22.22 35.51 10.63
C ASN A 110 -21.65 34.11 10.90
N ARG A 111 -21.23 33.39 9.86
CA ARG A 111 -20.68 32.03 9.98
C ARG A 111 -19.38 32.00 10.78
N TYR A 112 -18.56 33.04 10.68
CA TYR A 112 -17.23 33.08 11.30
C TYR A 112 -17.14 34.05 12.48
N GLN A 113 -18.25 34.63 12.92
CA GLN A 113 -18.28 35.58 14.04
C GLN A 113 -17.68 34.98 15.33
N ALA A 114 -18.00 33.71 15.63
CA ALA A 114 -17.50 33.03 16.82
C ALA A 114 -15.95 32.89 16.85
N LEU A 115 -15.30 32.84 15.69
CA LEU A 115 -13.83 32.81 15.60
C LEU A 115 -13.22 34.20 15.84
N ALA A 116 -13.87 35.24 15.34
CA ALA A 116 -13.43 36.63 15.57
C ALA A 116 -13.57 37.00 17.06
N ASP A 117 -14.63 36.54 17.72
CA ASP A 117 -14.87 36.81 19.14
C ASP A 117 -13.84 36.08 20.03
N SER A 118 -13.42 34.87 19.67
CA SER A 118 -12.37 34.14 20.40
C SER A 118 -11.00 34.81 20.28
N ASP A 119 -10.67 35.36 19.10
CA ASP A 119 -9.39 36.06 18.90
C ASP A 119 -9.35 37.40 19.65
N ALA A 120 -10.48 38.09 19.75
CA ALA A 120 -10.61 39.33 20.52
C ALA A 120 -10.50 39.11 22.04
N LEU A 121 -11.06 38.01 22.57
CA LEU A 121 -10.89 37.62 23.98
C LEU A 121 -9.43 37.28 24.31
N ASN A 122 -8.71 36.66 23.38
CA ASN A 122 -7.30 36.30 23.57
C ASN A 122 -6.34 37.51 23.45
N ALA A 123 -6.73 38.56 22.72
CA ALA A 123 -5.94 39.78 22.56
C ALA A 123 -6.13 40.82 23.69
N GLY A 124 -7.13 40.66 24.56
CA GLY A 124 -7.37 41.51 25.74
C GLY A 124 -6.70 41.02 27.03
N VAL A 125 -5.87 39.98 26.95
CA VAL A 125 -5.10 39.41 28.06
C VAL A 125 -3.62 39.73 27.83
N GLU A 126 -3.29 41.02 27.88
CA GLU A 126 -1.93 41.55 28.13
C GLU A 126 -2.00 42.62 29.22
#